data_AF-A0A2Z3GPA4-F1
#
_entry.id   AF-A0A2Z3GPA4-F1
#
_cell.length_a   1.000
_cell.length_b   1.000
_cell.length_c   1.000
_cell.angle_alpha   90.00
_cell.angle_beta   90.00
_cell.angle_gamma   90.00
#
_symmetry.space_group_name_H-M   'P 1'
#
loop_
_entity.id
_entity.type
_entity.pdbx_description
1 polymer ?
#
loop_
_entity_poly.entity_id
_entity_poly.type
_entity_poly.pdbx_seq_one_letter_code
_entity_poly.pdbx_strand_id
1 'polypeptide(L)' 'MEAAKPAGRRQRTKYDAAFRTEAVRRVSQDGQAATRVAQALGMSEAVLGKWVRAARSQAARPASGSSSR' A
#
# COMPACT_ATOMS: atom_id res chain seq x y z
N MET A 1 20.68 4.18 -11.56
CA MET A 1 19.78 3.34 -10.74
C MET A 1 18.45 4.06 -10.67
N GLU A 2 17.50 3.74 -11.54
CA GLU A 2 16.18 4.40 -11.52
C GLU A 2 15.12 3.31 -11.39
N ALA A 3 14.60 3.17 -10.17
CA ALA A 3 13.59 2.17 -9.85
C ALA A 3 12.29 2.52 -10.58
N ALA A 4 11.85 1.56 -11.39
CA ALA A 4 10.69 1.62 -12.25
C ALA A 4 9.43 2.17 -11.57
N LYS A 5 8.77 3.13 -12.22
CA LYS A 5 7.37 3.48 -11.99
C LYS A 5 6.58 3.13 -13.25
N PRO A 6 5.97 1.96 -13.38
CA PRO A 6 5.02 1.76 -14.47
C PRO A 6 3.73 2.50 -14.11
N ALA A 7 3.49 3.58 -14.84
CA ALA A 7 2.19 4.20 -15.00
C ALA A 7 1.23 3.14 -15.59
N GLY A 8 0.36 2.58 -14.74
CA GLY A 8 -0.68 1.66 -15.14
C GLY A 8 -2.04 2.26 -14.85
N ARG A 9 -2.71 2.74 -15.91
CA ARG A 9 -4.11 3.18 -15.95
C ARG A 9 -4.98 2.34 -15.01
N ARG A 10 -5.40 2.90 -13.88
CA ARG A 10 -6.40 2.26 -13.02
C ARG A 10 -7.38 3.32 -12.55
N GLN A 11 -8.62 3.15 -13.00
CA GLN A 11 -9.87 3.63 -12.42
C GLN A 11 -9.64 4.51 -11.20
N ARG A 12 -9.99 5.79 -11.32
CA ARG A 12 -9.85 6.87 -10.33
C ARG A 12 -10.55 6.48 -9.03
N THR A 13 -9.91 5.58 -8.31
CA THR A 13 -10.26 5.18 -6.97
C THR A 13 -10.03 6.44 -6.15
N LYS A 14 -10.93 6.75 -5.22
CA LYS A 14 -10.89 8.00 -4.44
C LYS A 14 -9.52 8.31 -3.77
N TYR A 15 -8.62 7.33 -3.72
CA TYR A 15 -7.27 7.43 -3.18
C TYR A 15 -6.22 7.01 -4.21
N ASP A 16 -5.23 7.87 -4.43
CA ASP A 16 -4.08 7.59 -5.29
C ASP A 16 -3.20 6.44 -4.78
N ALA A 17 -2.51 5.79 -5.71
CA ALA A 17 -1.58 4.70 -5.39
C ALA A 17 -0.41 5.16 -4.50
N ALA A 18 0.05 6.40 -4.69
CA ALA A 18 1.07 7.02 -3.84
C ALA A 18 0.55 7.22 -2.41
N PHE A 19 -0.69 7.72 -2.28
CA PHE A 19 -1.35 7.93 -0.99
C PHE A 19 -1.52 6.62 -0.22
N ARG A 20 -1.97 5.56 -0.90
CA ARG A 20 -2.08 4.22 -0.31
C ARG A 20 -0.73 3.70 0.18
N THR A 21 0.32 3.85 -0.63
CA THR A 21 1.68 3.39 -0.28
C THR A 21 2.19 4.11 0.96
N GLU A 22 2.03 5.43 1.02
CA GLU A 22 2.48 6.22 2.16
C GLU A 22 1.72 5.86 3.45
N ALA A 23 0.39 5.72 3.38
CA ALA A 23 -0.43 5.35 4.53
C ALA A 23 -0.04 3.96 5.07
N VAL A 24 0.18 2.99 4.19
CA VAL A 24 0.63 1.64 4.56
C VAL A 24 2.04 1.67 5.17
N ARG A 25 2.94 2.53 4.65
CA ARG A 25 4.31 2.67 5.17
C ARG A 25 4.30 3.16 6.62
N ARG A 26 3.50 4.16 6.94
CA ARG A 26 3.40 4.71 8.31
C ARG A 26 2.94 3.66 9.32
N VAL A 27 2.03 2.77 8.93
CA VAL A 27 1.55 1.71 9.82
C VAL A 27 2.53 0.54 9.89
N SER A 28 3.08 0.11 8.75
CA SER A 28 3.87 -1.13 8.68
C SER A 28 5.36 -0.94 8.97
N GLN A 29 5.93 0.21 8.64
CA GLN A 29 7.34 0.53 8.87
C GLN A 29 7.52 1.43 10.10
N ASP A 30 6.77 2.52 10.20
CA ASP A 30 6.89 3.45 11.33
C ASP A 30 6.12 2.97 12.59
N GLY A 31 5.38 1.85 12.48
CA GLY A 31 4.66 1.24 13.60
C GLY A 31 3.49 2.07 14.14
N GLN A 32 3.01 3.06 13.38
CA GLN A 32 1.92 3.91 13.83
C GLN A 32 0.58 3.16 13.86
N ALA A 33 -0.28 3.50 14.83
CA ALA A 33 -1.63 2.95 14.90
C ALA A 33 -2.45 3.32 13.65
N ALA A 34 -3.11 2.32 13.04
CA ALA A 34 -3.91 2.53 11.83
C ALA A 34 -5.01 3.59 12.03
N THR A 35 -5.66 3.62 13.21
CA THR A 35 -6.67 4.62 13.56
C THR A 35 -6.10 6.04 13.50
N ARG A 36 -4.92 6.26 14.09
CA ARG A 36 -4.25 7.57 14.12
C ARG A 36 -3.86 8.04 12.73
N VAL A 37 -3.28 7.14 11.92
CA VAL A 37 -2.90 7.45 10.53
C VAL A 37 -4.13 7.75 9.68
N ALA A 38 -5.20 6.96 9.83
CA ALA A 38 -6.43 7.15 9.07
C ALA A 38 -7.11 8.49 9.42
N GLN A 39 -7.19 8.84 10.71
CA GLN A 39 -7.72 10.14 11.16
C GLN A 39 -6.89 11.31 10.63
N ALA A 40 -5.56 11.24 10.72
CA ALA A 40 -4.66 12.29 10.23
C ALA A 40 -4.77 12.49 8.71
N LEU A 41 -5.11 11.44 7.98
CA LEU A 41 -5.28 11.45 6.52
C LEU A 41 -6.74 11.68 6.08
N GLY A 42 -7.69 11.84 7.02
CA GLY A 42 -9.10 12.05 6.71
C GLY A 42 -9.77 10.85 6.03
N MET A 43 -9.32 9.62 6.30
CA MET A 43 -9.84 8.40 5.72
C MET A 43 -10.33 7.40 6.77
N SER A 44 -11.07 6.38 6.33
CA SER A 44 -11.57 5.34 7.23
C SER A 44 -10.47 4.34 7.61
N GLU A 45 -10.34 4.05 8.91
CA GLU A 45 -9.40 3.04 9.41
C GLU A 45 -9.59 1.67 8.74
N ALA A 46 -10.84 1.26 8.53
CA ALA A 46 -11.17 -0.01 7.87
C ALA A 46 -10.55 -0.13 6.46
N VAL A 47 -10.47 0.98 5.72
CA VAL A 47 -9.85 1.01 4.39
C VAL A 47 -8.33 0.86 4.52
N LEU A 48 -7.72 1.59 5.45
CA LEU A 48 -6.29 1.51 5.72
C LEU A 48 -5.88 0.11 6.21
N GLY A 49 -6.63 -0.50 7.11
CA GLY A 49 -6.40 -1.86 7.61
C GLY A 49 -6.41 -2.91 6.50
N LYS A 50 -7.37 -2.82 5.56
CA LYS A 50 -7.39 -3.67 4.36
C LYS A 50 -6.11 -3.51 3.51
N TRP A 51 -5.63 -2.28 3.37
CA TRP A 51 -4.42 -2.01 2.58
C TRP A 51 -3.16 -2.54 3.25
N VAL A 52 -3.02 -2.37 4.56
CA VAL A 52 -1.89 -2.89 5.35
C VAL A 52 -1.88 -4.41 5.31
N ARG A 53 -3.04 -5.07 5.50
CA ARG A 53 -3.16 -6.53 5.39
C ARG A 53 -2.75 -7.03 4.00
N ALA A 54 -3.24 -6.39 2.94
CA ALA A 54 -2.89 -6.74 1.57
C ALA A 54 -1.38 -6.57 1.30
N ALA A 55 -0.79 -5.45 1.73
CA ALA A 55 0.63 -5.19 1.57
C ALA A 55 1.51 -6.21 2.31
N ARG A 56 1.14 -6.57 3.55
CA ARG A 56 1.81 -7.64 4.31
C ARG A 56 1.71 -9.00 3.61
N SER A 57 0.55 -9.32 3.04
CA SER A 57 0.37 -10.56 2.28
C SER A 57 1.19 -10.58 0.98
N GLN A 58 1.39 -9.42 0.35
CA GLN A 58 2.24 -9.30 -0.84
C GLN A 58 3.73 -9.40 -0.47
N ALA A 59 4.15 -8.80 0.64
CA ALA A 59 5.53 -8.88 1.12
C ALA A 59 5.93 -10.29 1.57
N ALA A 60 4.99 -11.06 2.12
CA ALA A 60 5.22 -12.44 2.55
C ALA A 60 5.29 -13.45 1.38
N ARG A 61 4.82 -13.08 0.19
CA ARG A 61 5.09 -13.86 -1.02
C ARG A 61 6.41 -13.34 -1.60
N PRO A 62 7.54 -14.05 -1.46
CA PRO A 62 8.66 -13.76 -2.35
C PRO A 62 8.10 -13.93 -3.77
N ALA A 63 8.43 -13.00 -4.65
CA ALA A 63 8.13 -13.09 -6.07
C ALA A 63 8.86 -14.32 -6.64
N SER A 64 8.32 -15.51 -6.44
CA SER A 64 8.63 -16.69 -7.22
C SER A 64 7.59 -16.77 -8.31
N GLY A 65 8.04 -16.71 -9.56
CA GLY A 65 7.24 -17.09 -10.71
C GLY A 65 6.83 -15.97 -11.67
N SER A 66 7.71 -15.02 -11.97
CA SER A 66 7.83 -14.58 -13.36
C SER A 66 9.26 -14.86 -13.80
N SER A 67 9.49 -16.12 -14.14
CA SER A 67 10.55 -16.50 -15.07
C SER A 67 9.87 -17.40 -16.08
N SER A 68 9.76 -16.89 -17.29
CA SER A 68 9.35 -17.61 -18.49
C SER A 68 10.07 -18.96 -18.59
N ARG A 69 9.33 -20.01 -18.98
CA ARG A 69 9.77 -20.94 -20.01
C ARG A 69 8.59 -21.68 -20.62
#